data_AF-A0A2K5Z976-F1
#
_entry.id   AF-A0A2K5Z976-F1
#
_cell.length_a   1.000
_cell.length_b   1.000
_cell.length_c   1.000
_cell.angle_alpha   90.00
_cell.angle_beta   90.00
_cell.angle_gamma   90.00
#
_symmetry.space_group_name_H-M   'P 1'
#
loop_
_entity.id
_entity.type
_entity.pdbx_description
1 polymer ?
#
loop_
_entity_poly.entity_id
_entity_poly.type
_entity_poly.pdbx_seq_one_letter_code
_entity_poly.pdbx_strand_id
1 'polypeptide(L)'
;KKDRGRAPRFSCFLKVEMVFFFFPPHLGLFSQRCLERMKNSRDRLLNRYRQAGSSGPGNAQNTFLVQEVMEEEWNALQSMENCPEDLAQLEELIDMAVLEEIQQELIDQEQSIIREYEKSLQFDEKCLSIMLAEWEANPLICPVCTKYNLRITSGVVVCQCGLSIPSHSSELTEQKLRACLEGSINEHSAHCPHTPEFSVTGGTEEKSSLLMSCLACDTWAVIL
;
A
#
# COMPACT_ATOMS: atom_id res chain seq x y z
N LYS A 1 -26.25 20.45 -32.08
CA LYS A 1 -25.41 19.50 -32.85
C LYS A 1 -24.21 19.16 -31.96
N LYS A 2 -24.27 18.07 -31.18
CA LYS A 2 -24.05 16.65 -31.57
C LYS A 2 -22.53 16.38 -31.70
N ASP A 3 -21.89 15.99 -30.60
CA ASP A 3 -21.32 14.66 -30.24
C ASP A 3 -19.79 14.67 -30.44
N ARG A 4 -18.98 14.51 -29.39
CA ARG A 4 -18.58 13.27 -28.67
C ARG A 4 -17.58 12.40 -29.45
N GLY A 5 -16.37 12.30 -28.86
CA GLY A 5 -15.37 11.26 -29.05
C GLY A 5 -14.21 11.57 -28.10
N ARG A 6 -14.28 11.19 -26.82
CA ARG A 6 -13.92 9.89 -26.21
C ARG A 6 -12.50 9.43 -26.57
N ALA A 7 -11.55 9.78 -25.70
CA ALA A 7 -10.27 9.11 -25.53
C ALA A 7 -10.22 8.47 -24.12
N PRO A 8 -9.42 7.41 -23.91
CA PRO A 8 -9.74 6.31 -23.01
C PRO A 8 -9.52 6.61 -21.53
N ARG A 9 -10.50 6.18 -20.73
CA ARG A 9 -10.42 6.02 -19.29
C ARG A 9 -9.69 4.70 -18.99
N PHE A 10 -8.48 4.77 -18.45
CA PHE A 10 -7.80 3.78 -17.59
C PHE A 10 -6.48 4.50 -17.26
N SER A 11 -6.18 5.03 -16.08
CA SER A 11 -6.02 4.31 -14.81
C SER A 11 -5.61 5.30 -13.69
N CYS A 12 -6.42 6.32 -13.39
CA CYS A 12 -6.13 7.27 -12.29
C CYS A 12 -7.21 7.36 -11.21
N PHE A 13 -8.20 6.46 -11.22
CA PHE A 13 -9.26 6.46 -10.19
C PHE A 13 -8.94 5.63 -8.93
N LEU A 14 -7.74 5.05 -8.81
CA LEU A 14 -7.36 4.24 -7.65
C LEU A 14 -6.23 4.84 -6.80
N LYS A 15 -6.18 6.17 -6.66
CA LYS A 15 -5.17 6.81 -5.80
C LYS A 15 -5.69 7.85 -4.80
N VAL A 16 -7.01 8.06 -4.74
CA VAL A 16 -7.64 8.95 -3.73
C VAL A 16 -8.46 8.17 -2.69
N GLU A 17 -8.81 6.90 -2.94
CA GLU A 17 -9.49 6.06 -1.94
C GLU A 17 -8.53 5.39 -0.93
N MET A 18 -7.21 5.44 -1.16
CA MET A 18 -6.22 4.78 -0.30
C MET A 18 -5.63 5.71 0.78
N VAL A 19 -6.24 6.86 1.05
CA VAL A 19 -5.89 7.70 2.23
C VAL A 19 -6.95 7.55 3.33
N PHE A 20 -8.12 6.99 3.02
CA PHE A 20 -9.17 6.69 4.01
C PHE A 20 -9.03 5.31 4.67
N PHE A 21 -8.06 4.49 4.24
CA PHE A 21 -7.89 3.11 4.73
C PHE A 21 -6.76 2.94 5.76
N PHE A 22 -5.99 3.99 6.04
CA PHE A 22 -4.82 3.94 6.94
C PHE A 22 -5.07 4.45 8.36
N PHE A 23 -6.31 4.82 8.69
CA PHE A 23 -6.73 4.89 10.09
C PHE A 23 -7.54 3.62 10.39
N PRO A 24 -7.19 2.84 11.43
CA PRO A 24 -7.95 1.66 11.76
C PRO A 24 -9.41 2.06 12.08
N PRO A 25 -10.41 1.58 11.32
CA PRO A 25 -11.81 1.96 11.53
C PRO A 25 -12.38 1.39 12.84
N HIS A 26 -11.65 0.50 13.50
CA HIS A 26 -12.08 -0.18 14.71
C HIS A 26 -11.91 0.67 15.97
N LEU A 27 -10.96 1.62 16.03
CA LEU A 27 -10.78 2.45 17.24
C LEU A 27 -11.95 3.42 17.44
N GLY A 28 -12.42 4.04 16.34
CA GLY A 28 -13.59 4.92 16.35
C GLY A 28 -14.90 4.17 16.60
N LEU A 29 -15.12 3.04 15.92
CA LEU A 29 -16.35 2.25 16.06
C LEU A 29 -16.44 1.51 17.39
N PHE A 30 -15.33 1.04 17.96
CA PHE A 30 -15.32 0.38 19.26
C PHE A 30 -15.51 1.40 20.40
N SER A 31 -14.81 2.53 20.36
CA SER A 31 -14.99 3.63 21.31
C SER A 31 -16.41 4.17 21.28
N GLN A 32 -16.97 4.40 20.08
CA GLN A 32 -18.34 4.87 19.91
C GLN A 32 -19.36 3.85 20.42
N ARG A 33 -19.24 2.56 20.07
CA ARG A 33 -20.14 1.50 20.57
C ARG A 33 -20.00 1.23 22.08
N CYS A 34 -18.83 1.49 22.67
CA CYS A 34 -18.62 1.37 24.11
C CYS A 34 -19.26 2.55 24.84
N LEU A 35 -19.02 3.79 24.38
CA LEU A 35 -19.68 5.00 24.88
C LEU A 35 -21.20 4.94 24.76
N GLU A 36 -21.71 4.42 23.65
CA GLU A 36 -23.15 4.31 23.38
C GLU A 36 -23.79 3.19 24.22
N ARG A 37 -23.06 2.09 24.49
CA ARG A 37 -23.48 1.08 25.48
C ARG A 37 -23.50 1.65 26.90
N MET A 38 -22.48 2.42 27.28
CA MET A 38 -22.41 3.05 28.61
C MET A 38 -23.55 4.07 28.79
N LYS A 39 -23.79 4.95 27.81
CA LYS A 39 -24.91 5.91 27.82
C LYS A 39 -26.26 5.22 27.89
N ASN A 40 -26.50 4.21 27.05
CA ASN A 40 -27.78 3.48 27.04
C ASN A 40 -28.01 2.66 28.32
N SER A 41 -26.96 2.09 28.91
CA SER A 41 -27.04 1.40 30.19
C SER A 41 -27.41 2.38 31.31
N ARG A 42 -26.73 3.54 31.35
CA ARG A 42 -27.01 4.61 32.29
C ARG A 42 -28.44 5.13 32.16
N ASP A 43 -28.90 5.41 30.94
CA ASP A 43 -30.26 5.91 30.69
C ASP A 43 -31.33 4.86 31.03
N ARG A 44 -31.08 3.57 30.76
CA ARG A 44 -31.97 2.48 31.19
C ARG A 44 -32.02 2.33 32.71
N LEU A 45 -30.92 2.56 33.41
CA LEU A 45 -30.86 2.51 34.87
C LEU A 45 -31.64 3.70 35.45
N LEU A 46 -31.33 4.92 35.00
CA LEU A 46 -32.01 6.14 35.44
C LEU A 46 -33.51 6.13 35.13
N ASN A 47 -33.93 5.61 33.97
CA ASN A 47 -35.35 5.49 33.64
C ASN A 47 -36.07 4.45 34.51
N ARG A 48 -35.41 3.35 34.90
CA ARG A 48 -35.96 2.40 35.88
C ARG A 48 -36.18 3.07 37.23
N TYR A 49 -35.22 3.86 37.71
CA TYR A 49 -35.38 4.60 38.96
C TYR A 49 -36.49 5.66 38.88
N ARG A 50 -36.57 6.43 37.79
CA ARG A 50 -37.65 7.42 37.59
C ARG A 50 -39.04 6.78 37.49
N GLN A 51 -39.15 5.62 36.84
CA GLN A 51 -40.42 4.89 36.68
C GLN A 51 -40.83 4.17 37.98
N ALA A 52 -39.86 3.68 38.76
CA ALA A 52 -40.11 3.12 40.09
C ALA A 52 -40.70 4.16 41.06
N GLY A 53 -40.43 5.45 40.87
CA GLY A 53 -41.00 6.54 41.69
C GLY A 53 -42.35 7.13 41.20
N SER A 54 -42.82 6.82 39.99
CA SER A 54 -43.99 7.50 39.38
C SER A 54 -45.30 6.69 39.37
N SER A 55 -45.34 5.51 39.98
CA SER A 55 -46.53 4.63 39.94
C SER A 55 -47.41 4.78 41.19
N GLY A 56 -48.02 5.95 41.41
CA GLY A 56 -49.10 6.13 42.38
C GLY A 56 -49.29 7.57 42.92
N PRO A 57 -50.53 8.01 43.22
CA PRO A 57 -50.79 9.37 43.72
C PRO A 57 -50.39 9.47 45.21
N GLY A 58 -49.15 9.88 45.47
CA GLY A 58 -48.60 10.05 46.82
C GLY A 58 -47.22 10.73 46.82
N ASN A 59 -47.08 11.81 46.04
CA ASN A 59 -45.78 12.29 45.53
C ASN A 59 -44.87 13.02 46.55
N ALA A 60 -45.34 13.34 47.75
CA ALA A 60 -44.51 14.02 48.76
C ALA A 60 -43.85 13.06 49.76
N GLN A 61 -44.59 12.06 50.24
CA GLN A 61 -44.09 11.09 51.22
C GLN A 61 -43.19 10.02 50.58
N ASN A 62 -43.46 9.61 49.34
CA ASN A 62 -42.61 8.65 48.63
C ASN A 62 -41.24 9.24 48.24
N THR A 63 -41.19 10.53 47.90
CA THR A 63 -39.91 11.21 47.62
C THR A 63 -39.04 11.31 48.88
N PHE A 64 -39.68 11.55 50.04
CA PHE A 64 -39.01 11.57 51.34
C PHE A 64 -38.50 10.19 51.75
N LEU A 65 -39.30 9.13 51.59
CA LEU A 65 -38.88 7.75 51.86
C LEU A 65 -37.77 7.27 50.92
N VAL A 66 -37.81 7.65 49.64
CA VAL A 66 -36.72 7.31 48.69
C VAL A 66 -35.45 8.06 49.05
N GLN A 67 -35.54 9.33 49.46
CA GLN A 67 -34.38 10.10 49.90
C GLN A 67 -33.80 9.51 51.20
N GLU A 68 -34.65 9.15 52.17
CA GLU A 68 -34.26 8.51 53.42
C GLU A 68 -33.61 7.14 53.18
N VAL A 69 -34.20 6.29 52.33
CA VAL A 69 -33.61 5.00 51.95
C VAL A 69 -32.32 5.18 51.15
N MET A 70 -32.24 6.16 50.25
CA MET A 70 -30.98 6.44 49.54
C MET A 70 -29.91 6.94 50.50
N GLU A 71 -30.27 7.74 51.50
CA GLU A 71 -29.34 8.29 52.49
C GLU A 71 -28.93 7.20 53.49
N GLU A 72 -29.82 6.30 53.89
CA GLU A 72 -29.51 5.10 54.67
C GLU A 72 -28.61 4.13 53.91
N GLU A 73 -28.93 3.81 52.65
CA GLU A 73 -28.10 2.94 51.82
C GLU A 73 -26.76 3.61 51.46
N TRP A 74 -26.73 4.93 51.25
CA TRP A 74 -25.49 5.71 51.05
C TRP A 74 -24.63 5.73 52.31
N ASN A 75 -25.23 5.90 53.48
CA ASN A 75 -24.54 5.82 54.76
C ASN A 75 -24.07 4.39 55.08
N ALA A 76 -24.83 3.36 54.69
CA ALA A 76 -24.42 1.96 54.79
C ALA A 76 -23.25 1.64 53.86
N LEU A 77 -23.22 2.20 52.65
CA LEU A 77 -22.10 2.11 51.73
C LEU A 77 -20.86 2.87 52.25
N GLN A 78 -20.99 4.08 52.81
CA GLN A 78 -19.89 4.79 53.48
C GLN A 78 -19.40 4.07 54.76
N SER A 79 -20.30 3.41 55.48
CA SER A 79 -19.95 2.51 56.59
C SER A 79 -19.16 1.29 56.11
N MET A 80 -19.36 0.87 54.86
CA MET A 80 -18.61 -0.20 54.19
C MET A 80 -17.29 0.32 53.59
N GLU A 81 -17.22 1.62 53.27
CA GLU A 81 -16.00 2.35 52.89
C GLU A 81 -15.03 2.54 54.08
N ASN A 82 -15.51 2.36 55.32
CA ASN A 82 -14.68 1.98 56.47
C ASN A 82 -14.35 0.47 56.46
N CYS A 83 -13.98 -0.05 55.28
CA CYS A 83 -13.44 -1.39 55.17
C CYS A 83 -12.11 -1.47 55.95
N PRO A 84 -11.75 -2.63 56.52
CA PRO A 84 -10.41 -2.82 57.05
C PRO A 84 -9.40 -2.44 55.96
N GLU A 85 -8.35 -1.70 56.34
CA GLU A 85 -7.33 -1.14 55.44
C GLU A 85 -6.80 -2.16 54.41
N ASP A 86 -6.82 -3.45 54.75
CA ASP A 86 -6.49 -4.60 53.89
C ASP A 86 -7.36 -4.74 52.62
N LEU A 87 -8.67 -4.43 52.67
CA LEU A 87 -9.57 -4.56 51.51
C LEU A 87 -9.40 -3.38 50.54
N ALA A 88 -9.20 -2.17 51.05
CA ALA A 88 -8.90 -0.99 50.22
C ALA A 88 -7.53 -1.11 49.55
N GLN A 89 -6.52 -1.62 50.28
CA GLN A 89 -5.20 -1.94 49.70
C GLN A 89 -5.28 -3.01 48.62
N LEU A 90 -6.14 -4.02 48.79
CA LEU A 90 -6.33 -5.07 47.78
C LEU A 90 -6.99 -4.52 46.51
N GLU A 91 -7.97 -3.63 46.62
CA GLU A 91 -8.61 -2.97 45.48
C GLU A 91 -7.62 -2.06 44.74
N GLU A 92 -6.79 -1.30 45.46
CA GLU A 92 -5.72 -0.48 44.87
C GLU A 92 -4.65 -1.34 44.16
N LEU A 93 -4.29 -2.51 44.71
CA LEU A 93 -3.39 -3.47 44.06
C LEU A 93 -3.98 -4.06 42.78
N ILE A 94 -5.30 -4.33 42.76
CA ILE A 94 -6.00 -4.82 41.57
C ILE A 94 -6.02 -3.74 40.49
N ASP A 95 -6.35 -2.50 40.85
CA ASP A 95 -6.34 -1.36 39.91
C ASP A 95 -4.95 -1.11 39.32
N MET A 96 -3.90 -1.22 40.13
CA MET A 96 -2.51 -1.14 39.67
C MET A 96 -2.17 -2.26 38.69
N ALA A 97 -2.55 -3.51 38.98
CA ALA A 97 -2.30 -4.64 38.09
C ALA A 97 -3.02 -4.48 36.73
N VAL A 98 -4.25 -3.96 36.73
CA VAL A 98 -5.01 -3.67 35.50
C VAL A 98 -4.33 -2.58 34.68
N LEU A 99 -3.83 -1.52 35.32
CA LEU A 99 -3.09 -0.46 34.62
C LEU A 99 -1.78 -0.97 34.01
N GLU A 100 -1.06 -1.84 34.71
CA GLU A 100 0.15 -2.50 34.19
C GLU A 100 -0.15 -3.39 32.99
N GLU A 101 -1.24 -4.16 33.01
CA GLU A 101 -1.68 -4.99 31.88
C GLU A 101 -1.99 -4.12 30.66
N ILE A 102 -2.74 -3.02 30.84
CA ILE A 102 -3.06 -2.08 29.76
C ILE A 102 -1.79 -1.42 29.21
N GLN A 103 -0.85 -1.03 30.07
CA GLN A 103 0.42 -0.46 29.63
C GLN A 103 1.22 -1.46 28.80
N GLN A 104 1.27 -2.73 29.23
CA GLN A 104 1.96 -3.77 28.48
C GLN A 104 1.30 -4.04 27.13
N GLU A 105 -0.03 -4.09 27.07
CA GLU A 105 -0.76 -4.25 25.81
C GLU A 105 -0.45 -3.10 24.83
N LEU A 106 -0.42 -1.86 25.33
CA LEU A 106 -0.10 -0.69 24.50
C LEU A 106 1.33 -0.75 23.95
N ILE A 107 2.31 -1.16 24.76
CA ILE A 107 3.70 -1.35 24.33
C ILE A 107 3.77 -2.44 23.25
N ASP A 108 3.10 -3.56 23.46
CA ASP A 108 3.10 -4.69 22.52
C ASP A 108 2.45 -4.29 21.19
N GLN A 109 1.38 -3.50 21.24
CA GLN A 109 0.72 -2.95 20.05
C GLN A 109 1.63 -1.98 19.31
N GLU A 110 2.28 -1.03 20.00
CA GLU A 110 3.23 -0.10 19.40
C GLU A 110 4.37 -0.84 18.70
N GLN A 111 4.98 -1.81 19.40
CA GLN A 111 6.03 -2.65 18.83
C GLN A 111 5.53 -3.44 17.63
N SER A 112 4.29 -3.93 17.65
CA SER A 112 3.70 -4.63 16.51
C SER A 112 3.55 -3.72 15.29
N ILE A 113 3.07 -2.50 15.48
CA ILE A 113 2.92 -1.51 14.41
C ILE A 113 4.30 -1.18 13.81
N ILE A 114 5.30 -0.94 14.65
CA ILE A 114 6.68 -0.66 14.19
C ILE A 114 7.21 -1.85 13.38
N ARG A 115 7.07 -3.07 13.89
CA ARG A 115 7.52 -4.30 13.20
C ARG A 115 6.86 -4.48 11.83
N GLU A 116 5.56 -4.22 11.73
CA GLU A 116 4.85 -4.28 10.44
C GLU A 116 5.35 -3.23 9.46
N TYR A 117 5.57 -2.00 9.93
CA TYR A 117 6.09 -0.91 9.12
C TYR A 117 7.51 -1.21 8.61
N GLU A 118 8.40 -1.67 9.48
CA GLU A 118 9.76 -2.08 9.11
C GLU A 118 9.74 -3.21 8.07
N LYS A 119 8.85 -4.19 8.23
CA LYS A 119 8.69 -5.28 7.26
C LYS A 119 8.21 -4.76 5.90
N SER A 120 7.29 -3.81 5.86
CA SER A 120 6.85 -3.16 4.63
C SER A 120 8.01 -2.41 3.97
N LEU A 121 8.77 -1.65 4.76
CA LEU A 121 9.89 -0.85 4.27
C LEU A 121 11.00 -1.73 3.69
N GLN A 122 11.29 -2.86 4.33
CA GLN A 122 12.22 -3.86 3.79
C GLN A 122 11.73 -4.50 2.48
N PHE A 123 10.41 -4.66 2.31
CA PHE A 123 9.84 -5.14 1.05
C PHE A 123 10.02 -4.09 -0.05
N ASP A 124 9.70 -2.83 0.24
CA ASP A 124 9.84 -1.71 -0.69
C ASP A 124 11.31 -1.53 -1.12
N GLU A 125 12.24 -1.59 -0.17
CA GLU A 125 13.67 -1.54 -0.43
C GLU A 125 14.13 -2.67 -1.35
N LYS A 126 13.67 -3.90 -1.12
CA LYS A 126 13.99 -5.05 -1.99
C LYS A 126 13.43 -4.87 -3.40
N CYS A 127 12.20 -4.39 -3.53
CA CYS A 127 11.60 -4.10 -4.84
C CYS A 127 12.41 -3.04 -5.59
N LEU A 128 12.78 -1.95 -4.91
CA LEU A 128 13.63 -0.91 -5.49
C LEU A 128 15.01 -1.44 -5.87
N SER A 129 15.62 -2.28 -5.04
CA SER A 129 16.92 -2.90 -5.33
C SER A 129 16.88 -3.77 -6.58
N ILE A 130 15.83 -4.59 -6.77
CA ILE A 130 15.65 -5.40 -7.98
C ILE A 130 15.51 -4.50 -9.21
N MET A 131 14.66 -3.48 -9.13
CA MET A 131 14.50 -2.53 -10.23
C MET A 131 15.82 -1.83 -10.56
N LEU A 132 16.53 -1.31 -9.55
CA LEU A 132 17.83 -0.66 -9.77
C LEU A 132 18.85 -1.61 -10.41
N ALA A 133 18.91 -2.87 -9.97
CA ALA A 133 19.79 -3.87 -10.56
C ALA A 133 19.47 -4.16 -12.04
N GLU A 134 18.18 -4.23 -12.40
CA GLU A 134 17.75 -4.39 -13.79
C GLU A 134 18.15 -3.19 -14.66
N TRP A 135 18.03 -1.98 -14.13
CA TRP A 135 18.42 -0.76 -14.82
C TRP A 135 19.94 -0.63 -14.95
N GLU A 136 20.69 -0.95 -13.90
CA GLU A 136 22.17 -0.90 -13.88
C GLU A 136 22.78 -1.97 -14.80
N ALA A 137 22.14 -3.14 -14.94
CA ALA A 137 22.50 -4.13 -15.93
C ALA A 137 22.46 -3.57 -17.37
N ASN A 138 21.74 -2.46 -17.59
CA ASN A 138 21.62 -1.73 -18.84
C ASN A 138 21.42 -2.70 -20.02
N PRO A 139 20.35 -3.51 -20.02
CA PRO A 139 20.15 -4.53 -21.05
C PRO A 139 19.85 -3.89 -22.40
N LEU A 140 20.38 -4.48 -23.48
CA LEU A 140 20.04 -4.01 -24.83
C LEU A 140 18.58 -4.30 -25.18
N ILE A 141 17.77 -3.25 -25.35
CA ILE A 141 16.40 -3.37 -25.85
C ILE A 141 16.42 -3.65 -27.36
N CYS A 142 15.57 -4.56 -27.82
CA CYS A 142 15.44 -4.88 -29.24
C CYS A 142 14.95 -3.65 -30.03
N PRO A 143 15.72 -3.17 -31.01
CA PRO A 143 15.37 -1.97 -31.76
C PRO A 143 14.19 -2.20 -32.73
N VAL A 144 13.88 -3.47 -33.07
CA VAL A 144 12.76 -3.82 -33.95
C VAL A 144 11.42 -3.78 -33.22
N CYS A 145 11.33 -4.36 -32.01
CA CYS A 145 10.06 -4.46 -31.29
C CYS A 145 9.90 -3.47 -30.14
N THR A 146 11.00 -2.83 -29.71
CA THR A 146 11.08 -1.86 -28.59
C THR A 146 10.46 -2.33 -27.28
N LYS A 147 10.29 -3.65 -27.11
CA LYS A 147 9.57 -4.28 -25.99
C LYS A 147 10.40 -5.27 -25.18
N TYR A 148 11.28 -6.01 -25.83
CA TYR A 148 12.01 -7.12 -25.20
C TYR A 148 13.51 -6.92 -25.33
N ASN A 149 14.27 -7.43 -24.37
CA ASN A 149 15.72 -7.39 -24.40
C ASN A 149 16.27 -8.40 -25.43
N LEU A 150 17.33 -7.98 -26.13
CA LEU A 150 18.13 -8.84 -26.99
C LEU A 150 18.97 -9.78 -26.13
N ARG A 151 19.15 -10.99 -26.62
CA ARG A 151 20.10 -11.95 -26.05
C ARG A 151 21.02 -12.45 -27.14
N ILE A 152 22.27 -12.67 -26.81
CA ILE A 152 23.25 -13.28 -27.71
C ILE A 152 23.50 -14.70 -27.22
N THR A 153 23.17 -15.69 -28.02
CA THR A 153 23.35 -17.11 -27.69
C THR A 153 24.17 -17.76 -28.79
N SER A 154 25.37 -18.27 -28.45
CA SER A 154 26.26 -18.96 -29.38
C SER A 154 26.51 -18.19 -30.71
N GLY A 155 26.66 -16.87 -30.63
CA GLY A 155 26.87 -16.02 -31.80
C GLY A 155 25.60 -15.66 -32.59
N VAL A 156 24.41 -15.98 -32.09
CA VAL A 156 23.13 -15.57 -32.70
C VAL A 156 22.45 -14.54 -31.82
N VAL A 157 22.04 -13.41 -32.40
CA VAL A 157 21.25 -12.38 -31.72
C VAL A 157 19.78 -12.76 -31.82
N VAL A 158 19.13 -12.95 -30.67
CA VAL A 158 17.75 -13.39 -30.57
C VAL A 158 16.90 -12.45 -29.74
N CYS A 159 15.62 -12.32 -30.10
CA CYS A 159 14.61 -11.59 -29.35
C CYS A 159 13.30 -12.38 -29.25
N GLN A 160 12.55 -12.17 -28.16
CA GLN A 160 11.23 -12.77 -27.96
C GLN A 160 10.18 -12.31 -28.96
N CYS A 161 10.42 -11.24 -29.73
CA CYS A 161 9.55 -10.86 -30.84
C CYS A 161 9.69 -11.74 -32.08
N GLY A 162 10.59 -12.73 -32.09
CA GLY A 162 10.88 -13.60 -33.24
C GLY A 162 12.11 -13.18 -34.05
N LEU A 163 12.85 -12.15 -33.61
CA LEU A 163 14.12 -11.77 -34.20
C LEU A 163 15.16 -12.89 -33.99
N SER A 164 15.83 -13.32 -35.06
CA SER A 164 16.97 -14.23 -34.99
C SER A 164 17.96 -13.90 -36.10
N ILE A 165 19.11 -13.36 -35.73
CA ILE A 165 20.14 -12.90 -36.66
C ILE A 165 21.45 -13.63 -36.34
N PRO A 166 21.94 -14.51 -37.21
CA PRO A 166 23.23 -15.15 -37.01
C PRO A 166 24.35 -14.14 -37.24
N SER A 167 25.20 -13.92 -36.23
CA SER A 167 26.37 -13.06 -36.38
C SER A 167 27.37 -13.72 -37.33
N HIS A 168 27.94 -12.91 -38.23
CA HIS A 168 29.06 -13.33 -39.08
C HIS A 168 30.41 -13.24 -38.37
N SER A 169 30.44 -12.58 -37.20
CA SER A 169 31.64 -12.46 -36.37
C SER A 169 31.58 -13.44 -35.19
N SER A 170 32.63 -14.26 -35.05
CA SER A 170 32.76 -15.25 -33.97
C SER A 170 32.94 -14.60 -32.57
N GLU A 171 33.13 -13.28 -32.50
CA GLU A 171 33.38 -12.52 -31.27
C GLU A 171 32.29 -11.48 -30.96
N LEU A 172 31.08 -11.66 -31.50
CA LEU A 172 29.99 -10.73 -31.23
C LEU A 172 29.60 -10.79 -29.74
N THR A 173 29.84 -9.70 -29.02
CA THR A 173 29.40 -9.50 -27.64
C THR A 173 28.29 -8.46 -27.58
N GLU A 174 27.54 -8.45 -26.47
CA GLU A 174 26.46 -7.48 -26.27
C GLU A 174 27.01 -6.04 -26.33
N GLN A 175 28.19 -5.80 -25.78
CA GLN A 175 28.85 -4.49 -25.80
C GLN A 175 29.23 -4.04 -27.22
N LYS A 176 29.75 -4.95 -28.07
CA LYS A 176 30.06 -4.61 -29.47
C LYS A 176 28.78 -4.27 -30.24
N LEU A 177 27.72 -5.06 -30.07
CA LEU A 177 26.42 -4.78 -30.68
C LEU A 177 25.85 -3.43 -30.21
N ARG A 178 25.97 -3.13 -28.92
CA ARG A 178 25.57 -1.84 -28.34
C ARG A 178 26.31 -0.68 -29.00
N ALA A 179 27.63 -0.76 -29.05
CA ALA A 179 28.46 0.27 -29.65
C ALA A 179 28.13 0.48 -31.14
N CYS A 180 27.84 -0.59 -31.89
CA CYS A 180 27.41 -0.49 -33.28
C CYS A 180 26.07 0.24 -33.41
N LEU A 181 25.05 -0.15 -32.63
CA LEU A 181 23.74 0.50 -32.65
C LEU A 181 23.82 1.97 -32.22
N GLU A 182 24.47 2.25 -31.10
CA GLU A 182 24.64 3.61 -30.58
C GLU A 182 25.44 4.48 -31.56
N GLY A 183 26.51 3.95 -32.15
CA GLY A 183 27.30 4.66 -33.15
C GLY A 183 26.47 5.06 -34.36
N SER A 184 25.74 4.12 -34.96
CA SER A 184 24.90 4.39 -36.14
C SER A 184 23.75 5.34 -35.83
N ILE A 185 23.09 5.18 -34.67
CA ILE A 185 22.01 6.10 -34.24
C ILE A 185 22.58 7.49 -33.97
N ASN A 186 23.72 7.60 -33.29
CA ASN A 186 24.33 8.89 -32.96
C ASN A 186 24.78 9.64 -34.22
N GLU A 187 25.42 8.95 -35.16
CA GLU A 187 25.84 9.50 -36.46
C GLU A 187 24.64 10.04 -37.25
N HIS A 188 23.54 9.29 -37.26
CA HIS A 188 22.28 9.74 -37.84
C HIS A 188 21.69 10.94 -37.08
N SER A 189 21.63 10.88 -35.76
CA SER A 189 21.00 11.91 -34.91
C SER A 189 21.71 13.27 -34.98
N ALA A 190 23.01 13.28 -35.33
CA ALA A 190 23.77 14.50 -35.57
C ALA A 190 23.23 15.30 -36.78
N HIS A 191 22.57 14.63 -37.72
CA HIS A 191 22.11 15.22 -38.98
C HIS A 191 20.59 15.18 -39.16
N CYS A 192 19.87 14.37 -38.38
CA CYS A 192 18.43 14.19 -38.51
C CYS A 192 17.76 13.99 -37.13
N PRO A 193 16.72 14.76 -36.78
CA PRO A 193 16.01 14.63 -35.50
C PRO A 193 14.98 13.48 -35.47
N HIS A 194 14.75 12.80 -36.60
CA HIS A 194 13.79 11.71 -36.68
C HIS A 194 14.35 10.41 -36.11
N THR A 195 13.50 9.58 -35.53
CA THR A 195 13.89 8.26 -35.05
C THR A 195 13.99 7.30 -36.23
N PRO A 196 15.13 6.64 -36.45
CA PRO A 196 15.26 5.64 -37.52
C PRO A 196 14.44 4.39 -37.18
N GLU A 197 13.92 3.73 -38.21
CA GLU A 197 13.24 2.44 -38.11
C GLU A 197 14.23 1.29 -38.31
N PHE A 198 13.97 0.18 -37.61
CA PHE A 198 14.79 -1.02 -37.72
C PHE A 198 14.00 -2.16 -38.34
N SER A 199 14.60 -2.81 -39.32
CA SER A 199 14.01 -3.97 -40.00
C SER A 199 15.05 -5.06 -40.18
N VAL A 200 14.59 -6.27 -40.45
CA VAL A 200 15.46 -7.40 -40.74
C VAL A 200 15.29 -7.79 -42.19
N THR A 201 16.40 -7.87 -42.91
CA THR A 201 16.42 -8.47 -44.24
C THR A 201 16.43 -9.98 -44.09
N GLY A 202 15.53 -10.68 -44.78
CA GLY A 202 15.41 -12.13 -44.69
C GLY A 202 14.83 -12.69 -45.99
N GLY A 203 15.72 -13.10 -46.90
CA GLY A 203 15.39 -13.88 -48.09
C GLY A 203 15.80 -15.33 -47.89
N THR A 204 15.11 -16.27 -48.54
CA THR A 204 15.34 -17.73 -48.42
C THR A 204 16.76 -18.20 -48.78
N GLU A 205 17.63 -17.32 -49.27
CA GLU A 205 19.03 -17.59 -49.62
C GLU A 205 20.03 -16.54 -49.05
N GLU A 206 19.55 -15.42 -48.51
CA GLU A 206 20.39 -14.34 -47.99
C GLU A 206 20.49 -14.40 -46.46
N LYS A 207 21.70 -14.15 -45.96
CA LYS A 207 21.97 -14.10 -44.51
C LYS A 207 21.13 -12.98 -43.90
N SER A 208 20.44 -13.29 -42.80
CA SER A 208 19.59 -12.30 -42.15
C SER A 208 20.45 -11.18 -41.56
N SER A 209 20.15 -9.93 -41.90
CA SER A 209 20.91 -8.76 -41.47
C SER A 209 20.00 -7.73 -40.81
N LEU A 210 20.53 -6.98 -39.85
CA LEU A 210 19.80 -5.90 -39.19
C LEU A 210 20.03 -4.60 -39.96
N LEU A 211 18.94 -3.98 -40.42
CA LEU A 211 18.98 -2.71 -41.15
C LEU A 211 18.40 -1.59 -40.27
N MET A 212 19.07 -0.44 -40.30
CA MET A 212 18.55 0.84 -39.85
C MET A 212 18.17 1.67 -41.07
N SER A 213 16.99 2.27 -41.10
CA SER A 213 16.51 3.13 -42.19
C SER A 213 15.72 4.31 -41.66
N CYS A 214 15.93 5.51 -42.22
CA CYS A 214 15.16 6.70 -41.87
C CYS A 214 14.47 7.26 -43.11
N LEU A 215 13.12 7.30 -43.08
CA LEU A 215 12.30 7.79 -44.20
C LEU A 215 12.37 9.32 -44.41
N ALA A 216 12.94 10.06 -43.46
CA ALA A 216 12.99 11.52 -43.53
C ALA A 216 14.26 12.06 -44.21
N CYS A 217 15.37 11.35 -44.10
CA CYS A 217 16.66 11.72 -44.68
C CYS A 217 17.21 10.67 -45.66
N ASP A 218 16.40 9.64 -45.97
CA ASP A 218 16.73 8.50 -46.84
C ASP A 218 18.05 7.79 -46.49
N THR A 219 18.50 7.93 -45.24
CA THR A 219 19.71 7.27 -44.74
C THR A 219 19.39 5.84 -44.35
N TRP A 220 20.24 4.90 -44.76
CA TRP A 220 20.15 3.50 -44.36
C TRP A 220 21.54 2.96 -44.04
N ALA A 221 21.61 2.02 -43.10
CA ALA A 221 22.83 1.37 -42.67
C ALA A 221 22.57 -0.09 -42.30
N VAL A 222 23.50 -0.97 -42.68
CA VAL A 222 23.53 -2.37 -42.23
C VAL A 222 24.32 -2.43 -40.93
N ILE A 223 23.69 -2.96 -39.87
CA ILE A 223 24.26 -3.01 -38.52
C ILE A 223 24.92 -4.38 -38.26
N LEU A 224 24.31 -5.47 -38.75
CA LEU A 224 24.77 -6.86 -38.57
C LEU A 224 24.65 -7.65 -39.86
#